data_AF-A0A524CUP0-F1
#
_entry.id   AF-A0A524CUP0-F1
#
_cell.length_a   1.000
_cell.length_b   1.000
_cell.length_c   1.000
_cell.angle_alpha   90.00
_cell.angle_beta   90.00
_cell.angle_gamma   90.00
#
_symmetry.space_group_name_H-M   'P 1'
#
loop_
_entity.id
_entity.type
_entity.pdbx_description
1 polymer ?
#
loop_
_entity_poly.entity_id
_entity_poly.type
_entity_poly.pdbx_seq_one_letter_code
_entity_poly.pdbx_strand_id
1 'polypeptide(L)'
;MNEYGILMKLLTRSGDPIGASVEDMLDALGLPEDVGRHTLFQRLAGLSRRISGIGLEIKHNPVYGVFYVDAATDVKLPSTSSPLPDRLAATLLVVITLAYQEGGWVGIDRVRKFRRKSRRGVVTDLKELQSRGYAEIDQEGKRVKLGPRASFEMDYESFFSELGTAESRES
;
A
#
# COMPACT_ATOMS: atom_id res chain seq x y z
N MET A 1 1.32 31.70 -3.42
CA MET A 1 0.44 30.50 -3.37
C MET A 1 0.93 29.62 -2.24
N ASN A 2 0.07 29.15 -1.33
CA ASN A 2 0.50 28.43 -0.12
C ASN A 2 0.91 26.98 -0.48
N GLU A 3 2.16 26.63 -0.21
CA GLU A 3 2.78 25.32 -0.50
C GLU A 3 2.02 24.17 0.18
N TYR A 4 1.49 24.40 1.38
CA TYR A 4 0.64 23.43 2.08
C TYR A 4 -0.71 23.24 1.38
N GLY A 5 -1.25 24.29 0.75
CA GLY A 5 -2.48 24.19 -0.03
C GLY A 5 -2.29 23.39 -1.31
N ILE A 6 -1.11 23.49 -1.94
CA ILE A 6 -0.73 22.68 -3.10
C ILE A 6 -0.64 21.21 -2.69
N LEU A 7 0.11 20.92 -1.62
CA LEU A 7 0.26 19.56 -1.11
C LEU A 7 -1.09 18.96 -0.70
N MET A 8 -1.93 19.69 0.03
CA MET A 8 -3.26 19.18 0.42
C MET A 8 -4.10 18.84 -0.81
N LYS A 9 -4.13 19.71 -1.83
CA LYS A 9 -4.87 19.46 -3.07
C LYS A 9 -4.39 18.21 -3.81
N LEU A 10 -3.07 17.96 -3.82
CA LEU A 10 -2.48 16.79 -4.44
C LEU A 10 -2.77 15.51 -3.66
N LEU A 11 -2.59 15.55 -2.34
CA LEU A 11 -2.79 14.38 -1.47
C LEU A 11 -4.26 13.99 -1.32
N THR A 12 -5.20 14.91 -1.54
CA THR A 12 -6.65 14.63 -1.58
C THR A 12 -7.17 14.39 -2.99
N ARG A 13 -6.30 14.22 -3.99
CA ARG A 13 -6.73 13.97 -5.38
C ARG A 13 -7.49 12.64 -5.43
N SER A 14 -8.76 12.71 -5.83
CA SER A 14 -9.58 11.55 -6.15
C SER A 14 -9.27 11.04 -7.57
N GLY A 15 -9.09 9.74 -7.76
CA GLY A 15 -8.78 9.12 -9.05
C GLY A 15 -8.01 7.82 -8.89
N ASP A 16 -7.47 7.28 -9.99
CA ASP A 16 -6.51 6.18 -9.98
C ASP A 16 -5.17 6.69 -10.54
N PRO A 17 -4.11 6.86 -9.71
CA PRO A 17 -4.05 6.57 -8.28
C PRO A 17 -4.67 7.67 -7.39
N ILE A 18 -5.11 7.29 -6.18
CA ILE A 18 -5.51 8.25 -5.13
C ILE A 18 -4.24 8.87 -4.54
N GLY A 19 -4.18 10.21 -4.49
CA GLY A 19 -3.04 10.95 -3.96
C GLY A 19 -2.04 11.40 -5.03
N ALA A 20 -0.77 11.54 -4.64
CA ALA A 20 0.29 12.06 -5.50
C ALA A 20 1.64 11.40 -5.23
N SER A 21 2.42 11.19 -6.29
CA SER A 21 3.80 10.69 -6.18
C SER A 21 4.76 11.78 -5.69
N VAL A 22 5.98 11.38 -5.34
CA VAL A 22 7.06 12.33 -5.02
C VAL A 22 7.36 13.26 -6.20
N GLU A 23 7.37 12.72 -7.42
CA GLU A 23 7.62 13.47 -8.65
C GLU A 23 6.53 14.53 -8.88
N ASP A 24 5.25 14.14 -8.78
CA ASP A 24 4.12 15.08 -8.90
C ASP A 24 4.20 16.23 -7.90
N MET A 25 4.62 15.93 -6.67
CA MET A 25 4.75 16.92 -5.60
C MET A 25 5.96 17.84 -5.80
N LEU A 26 7.08 17.33 -6.32
CA LEU A 26 8.26 18.14 -6.64
C LEU A 26 7.96 19.11 -7.78
N ASP A 27 7.35 18.61 -8.85
CA ASP A 27 6.94 19.39 -10.02
C ASP A 27 5.98 20.51 -9.63
N ALA A 28 4.94 20.18 -8.86
CA ALA A 28 3.95 21.17 -8.43
C ALA A 28 4.51 22.24 -7.48
N LEU A 29 5.59 21.92 -6.75
CA LEU A 29 6.28 22.87 -5.88
C LEU A 29 7.44 23.60 -6.59
N GLY A 30 7.74 23.24 -7.85
CA GLY A 30 8.88 23.78 -8.60
C GLY A 30 10.23 23.45 -7.96
N LEU A 31 10.33 22.30 -7.30
CA LEU A 31 11.54 21.87 -6.60
C LEU A 31 12.38 20.94 -7.50
N PRO A 32 13.72 21.11 -7.55
CA PRO A 32 14.59 20.26 -8.35
C PRO A 32 14.64 18.83 -7.78
N GLU A 33 14.66 17.80 -8.63
CA GLU A 33 14.58 16.40 -8.18
C GLU A 33 15.70 15.97 -7.21
N ASP A 34 16.92 16.48 -7.43
CA ASP A 34 18.13 16.05 -6.73
C ASP A 34 18.19 16.54 -5.27
N VAL A 35 17.68 17.75 -5.02
CA VAL A 35 17.79 18.46 -3.72
C VAL A 35 16.41 18.73 -3.10
N GLY A 36 15.37 18.76 -3.95
CA GLY A 36 14.00 19.07 -3.58
C GLY A 36 13.33 18.01 -2.72
N ARG A 37 13.77 16.75 -2.81
CA ARG A 37 13.22 15.64 -2.01
C ARG A 37 13.30 15.90 -0.52
N HIS A 38 14.46 16.36 -0.03
CA HIS A 38 14.62 16.66 1.39
C HIS A 38 13.65 17.77 1.84
N THR A 39 13.55 18.83 1.04
CA THR A 39 12.63 19.95 1.28
C THR A 39 11.17 19.50 1.24
N LEU A 40 10.80 18.63 0.30
CA LEU A 40 9.47 18.04 0.20
C LEU A 40 9.13 17.24 1.47
N PHE A 41 10.01 16.36 1.93
CA PHE A 41 9.75 15.55 3.13
C PHE A 41 9.64 16.42 4.39
N GLN A 42 10.42 17.49 4.52
CA GLN A 42 10.25 18.46 5.60
C GLN A 42 8.86 19.13 5.55
N ARG A 43 8.39 19.48 4.35
CA ARG A 43 7.07 20.08 4.13
C ARG A 43 5.95 19.09 4.42
N LEU A 44 6.06 17.85 3.98
CA LEU A 44 5.12 16.77 4.29
C LEU A 44 5.05 16.51 5.80
N ALA A 45 6.19 16.46 6.49
CA ALA A 45 6.23 16.32 7.94
C ALA A 45 5.57 17.53 8.65
N GLY A 46 5.80 18.74 8.12
CA GLY A 46 5.15 19.96 8.60
C GLY A 46 3.63 19.96 8.37
N LEU A 47 3.16 19.45 7.23
CA LEU A 47 1.75 19.30 6.92
C LEU A 47 1.09 18.25 7.81
N SER A 48 1.72 17.08 7.95
CA SER A 48 1.27 15.98 8.81
C SER A 48 1.00 16.46 10.24
N ARG A 49 1.93 17.21 10.85
CA ARG A 49 1.75 17.80 12.19
C ARG A 49 0.59 18.80 12.30
N ARG A 50 0.21 19.46 11.21
CA ARG A 50 -0.89 20.44 11.20
C ARG A 50 -2.24 19.76 11.03
N ILE A 51 -2.30 18.71 10.22
CA ILE A 51 -3.55 17.99 9.92
C ILE A 51 -3.85 16.91 10.96
N SER A 52 -2.86 16.43 11.71
CA SER A 52 -3.06 15.46 12.79
C SER A 52 -4.01 15.99 13.88
N GLY A 53 -3.95 17.27 14.20
CA GLY A 53 -4.82 17.91 15.21
C GLY A 53 -6.30 17.91 14.84
N ILE A 54 -6.65 17.67 13.57
CA ILE A 54 -8.05 17.56 13.10
C ILE A 54 -8.43 16.12 12.72
N GLY A 55 -7.63 15.14 13.16
CA GLY A 55 -7.90 13.73 12.91
C GLY A 55 -7.66 13.33 11.45
N LEU A 56 -6.66 13.90 10.79
CA LEU A 56 -6.20 13.48 9.47
C LEU A 56 -4.73 13.04 9.53
N GLU A 57 -4.35 12.10 8.68
CA GLU A 57 -2.96 11.63 8.57
C GLU A 57 -2.54 11.49 7.11
N ILE A 58 -1.24 11.65 6.86
CA ILE A 58 -0.65 11.40 5.52
C ILE A 58 -0.15 9.96 5.52
N LYS A 59 -0.66 9.13 4.62
CA LYS A 59 -0.23 7.75 4.41
C LYS A 59 0.56 7.61 3.11
N HIS A 60 1.42 6.59 3.05
CA HIS A 60 2.14 6.21 1.85
C HIS A 60 1.60 4.87 1.32
N ASN A 61 1.23 4.83 0.04
CA ASN A 61 0.89 3.60 -0.66
C ASN A 61 2.12 3.13 -1.47
N PRO A 62 2.85 2.11 -1.00
CA PRO A 62 4.06 1.64 -1.66
C PRO A 62 3.80 0.93 -2.99
N VAL A 63 2.57 0.46 -3.25
CA VAL A 63 2.20 -0.22 -4.51
C VAL A 63 2.18 0.76 -5.66
N TYR A 64 1.65 1.96 -5.42
CA TYR A 64 1.54 3.01 -6.43
C TYR A 64 2.61 4.10 -6.27
N GLY A 65 3.42 4.06 -5.19
CA GLY A 65 4.44 5.07 -4.91
C GLY A 65 3.87 6.47 -4.61
N VAL A 66 2.65 6.52 -4.08
CA VAL A 66 1.91 7.76 -3.85
C VAL A 66 1.64 8.02 -2.37
N PHE A 67 1.58 9.29 -2.02
CA PHE A 67 1.13 9.77 -0.71
C PHE A 67 -0.31 10.26 -0.82
N TYR A 68 -1.11 10.00 0.21
CA TYR A 68 -2.50 10.43 0.28
C TYR A 68 -2.88 10.87 1.69
N VAL A 69 -3.92 11.70 1.81
CA VAL A 69 -4.51 12.04 3.11
C VAL A 69 -5.66 11.10 3.40
N ASP A 70 -5.69 10.59 4.63
CA ASP A 70 -6.77 9.76 5.15
C ASP A 70 -7.23 10.30 6.52
N ALA A 71 -8.38 9.84 6.99
CA ALA A 71 -8.80 10.10 8.36
C ALA A 71 -7.87 9.32 9.31
N ALA A 72 -7.34 10.02 10.32
CA ALA A 72 -6.57 9.43 11.40
C ALA A 72 -7.47 8.40 12.09
N THR A 73 -7.23 7.16 11.73
CA THR A 73 -8.04 6.05 12.17
C THR A 73 -7.40 5.60 13.47
N ASP A 74 -7.79 6.19 14.62
CA ASP A 74 -7.54 5.59 15.94
C ASP A 74 -8.44 4.35 16.16
N VAL A 75 -8.76 3.68 15.06
CA VAL A 75 -9.45 2.43 15.06
C VAL A 75 -8.32 1.41 15.10
N LYS A 76 -7.99 0.99 16.33
CA LYS A 76 -7.92 -0.45 16.58
C LYS A 76 -9.19 -1.01 15.98
N LEU A 77 -9.19 -1.33 14.68
CA LEU A 77 -10.33 -1.93 13.99
C LEU A 77 -10.76 -3.07 14.90
N PRO A 78 -11.93 -2.99 15.56
CA PRO A 78 -12.48 -4.19 16.12
C PRO A 78 -12.55 -5.11 14.91
N SER A 79 -11.88 -6.25 15.03
CA SER A 79 -11.76 -7.29 14.03
C SER A 79 -13.15 -7.89 13.78
N THR A 80 -14.05 -7.08 13.24
CA THR A 80 -15.45 -7.40 13.02
C THR A 80 -15.64 -7.61 11.53
N SER A 81 -15.60 -8.90 11.20
CA SER A 81 -16.27 -9.60 10.08
C SER A 81 -15.32 -10.36 9.15
N SER A 82 -15.11 -11.62 9.56
CA SER A 82 -14.34 -12.70 8.96
C SER A 82 -12.85 -12.41 8.78
N PRO A 83 -11.98 -12.79 9.75
CA PRO A 83 -10.58 -13.00 9.41
C PRO A 83 -10.53 -13.83 8.14
N LEU A 84 -9.78 -13.36 7.14
CA LEU A 84 -9.50 -14.17 5.97
C LEU A 84 -9.06 -15.55 6.48
N PRO A 85 -9.64 -16.66 5.98
CA PRO A 85 -9.15 -17.98 6.34
C PRO A 85 -7.63 -18.02 6.18
N ASP A 86 -6.90 -18.66 7.10
CA ASP A 86 -5.42 -18.64 7.12
C ASP A 86 -4.80 -18.97 5.76
N ARG A 87 -5.47 -19.84 4.99
CA ARG A 87 -5.06 -20.16 3.61
C ARG A 87 -5.02 -18.92 2.70
N LEU A 88 -6.02 -18.06 2.77
CA LEU A 88 -6.16 -16.85 1.95
C LEU A 88 -5.25 -15.77 2.50
N ALA A 89 -5.18 -15.61 3.82
CA ALA A 89 -4.28 -14.65 4.46
C ALA A 89 -2.82 -14.91 4.05
N ALA A 90 -2.36 -16.16 4.13
CA ALA A 90 -1.01 -16.51 3.74
C ALA A 90 -0.76 -16.44 2.22
N THR A 91 -1.79 -16.64 1.37
CA THR A 91 -1.66 -16.40 -0.07
C THR A 91 -1.59 -14.90 -0.39
N LEU A 92 -2.42 -14.08 0.27
CA LEU A 92 -2.39 -12.63 0.16
C LEU A 92 -1.03 -12.07 0.62
N LEU A 93 -0.51 -12.56 1.74
CA LEU A 93 0.82 -12.21 2.24
C LEU A 93 1.90 -12.41 1.17
N VAL A 94 1.92 -13.57 0.52
CA VAL A 94 2.89 -13.85 -0.55
C VAL A 94 2.72 -12.89 -1.74
N VAL A 95 1.48 -12.54 -2.10
CA VAL A 95 1.23 -11.55 -3.16
C VAL A 95 1.77 -10.19 -2.74
N ILE A 96 1.57 -9.77 -1.49
CA ILE A 96 2.10 -8.50 -0.96
C ILE A 96 3.62 -8.48 -1.04
N THR A 97 4.28 -9.50 -0.50
CA THR A 97 5.75 -9.59 -0.48
C THR A 97 6.32 -9.53 -1.89
N LEU A 98 5.77 -10.29 -2.82
CA LEU A 98 6.25 -10.32 -4.20
C LEU A 98 5.91 -9.03 -4.95
N ALA A 99 4.74 -8.44 -4.73
CA ALA A 99 4.36 -7.18 -5.36
C ALA A 99 5.27 -6.04 -4.90
N TYR A 100 5.69 -6.05 -3.63
CA TYR A 100 6.66 -5.12 -3.10
C TYR A 100 8.04 -5.28 -3.75
N GLN A 101 8.49 -6.52 -3.97
CA GLN A 101 9.79 -6.80 -4.61
C GLN A 101 9.80 -6.53 -6.13
N GLU A 102 8.67 -6.72 -6.81
CA GLU A 102 8.56 -6.67 -8.28
C GLU A 102 7.87 -5.41 -8.83
N GLY A 103 7.37 -4.52 -7.97
CA GLY A 103 6.69 -3.29 -8.38
C GLY A 103 5.27 -3.51 -8.91
N GLY A 104 4.48 -4.34 -8.21
CA GLY A 104 3.04 -4.49 -8.46
C GLY A 104 2.61 -5.85 -9.00
N TRP A 105 2.63 -6.05 -10.32
CA TRP A 105 2.12 -7.28 -10.95
C TRP A 105 3.11 -8.45 -10.78
N VAL A 106 2.63 -9.55 -10.19
CA VAL A 106 3.40 -10.74 -9.89
C VAL A 106 2.89 -11.95 -10.69
N GLY A 107 3.80 -12.76 -11.23
CA GLY A 107 3.43 -14.01 -11.88
C GLY A 107 2.81 -15.04 -10.91
N ILE A 108 1.66 -15.61 -11.26
CA ILE A 108 0.98 -16.65 -10.44
C ILE A 108 1.88 -17.86 -10.21
N ASP A 109 2.72 -18.22 -11.19
CA ASP A 109 3.69 -19.30 -11.03
C ASP A 109 4.75 -19.00 -9.96
N ARG A 110 5.05 -17.72 -9.68
CA ARG A 110 5.97 -17.30 -8.62
C ARG A 110 5.29 -17.31 -7.25
N VAL A 111 4.06 -16.81 -7.18
CA VAL A 111 3.19 -16.97 -5.99
C VAL A 111 3.08 -18.45 -5.61
N ARG A 112 2.89 -19.32 -6.60
CA ARG A 112 2.85 -20.77 -6.42
C ARG A 112 4.14 -21.34 -5.83
N LYS A 113 5.30 -20.97 -6.39
CA LYS A 113 6.61 -21.41 -5.90
C LYS A 113 6.83 -20.99 -4.44
N PHE A 114 6.48 -19.74 -4.12
CA PHE A 114 6.66 -19.20 -2.77
C PHE A 114 5.70 -19.83 -1.75
N ARG A 115 4.41 -20.03 -2.12
CA ARG A 115 3.43 -20.74 -1.27
C ARG A 115 3.68 -22.24 -1.14
N ARG A 116 4.55 -22.83 -1.98
CA ARG A 116 4.76 -24.29 -2.07
C ARG A 116 3.44 -25.06 -2.22
N LYS A 117 2.47 -24.50 -2.94
CA LYS A 117 1.11 -25.04 -3.14
C LYS A 117 0.89 -25.43 -4.60
N SER A 118 -0.05 -26.34 -4.86
CA SER A 118 -0.40 -26.73 -6.24
C SER A 118 -0.95 -25.54 -7.04
N ARG A 119 -0.75 -25.55 -8.36
CA ARG A 119 -1.23 -24.46 -9.24
C ARG A 119 -2.75 -24.26 -9.10
N ARG A 120 -3.52 -25.34 -9.08
CA ARG A 120 -4.99 -25.28 -8.87
C ARG A 120 -5.33 -24.68 -7.52
N GLY A 121 -4.63 -25.08 -6.46
CA GLY A 121 -4.88 -24.56 -5.11
C GLY A 121 -4.60 -23.06 -4.99
N VAL A 122 -3.52 -22.57 -5.60
CA VAL A 122 -3.19 -21.14 -5.62
C VAL A 122 -4.21 -20.35 -6.43
N VAL A 123 -4.60 -20.84 -7.61
CA VAL A 123 -5.61 -20.18 -8.44
C VAL A 123 -6.95 -20.09 -7.73
N THR A 124 -7.37 -21.14 -7.00
CA THR A 124 -8.59 -21.09 -6.18
C THR A 124 -8.51 -20.00 -5.11
N ASP A 125 -7.40 -19.94 -4.36
CA ASP A 125 -7.21 -18.91 -3.34
C ASP A 125 -7.21 -17.50 -3.95
N LEU A 126 -6.53 -17.31 -5.08
CA LEU A 126 -6.44 -16.01 -5.76
C LEU A 126 -7.80 -15.56 -6.31
N LYS A 127 -8.62 -16.46 -6.84
CA LYS A 127 -9.98 -16.14 -7.28
C LYS A 127 -10.88 -15.76 -6.10
N GLU A 128 -10.71 -16.41 -4.95
CA GLU A 128 -11.46 -16.06 -3.73
C GLU A 128 -10.98 -14.73 -3.14
N LEU A 129 -9.69 -14.42 -3.21
CA LEU A 129 -9.15 -13.10 -2.85
C LEU A 129 -9.65 -12.02 -3.81
N GLN A 130 -9.75 -12.33 -5.10
CA GLN A 130 -10.28 -11.42 -6.11
C GLN A 130 -11.76 -11.10 -5.89
N SER A 131 -12.60 -12.10 -5.61
CA SER A 131 -14.03 -11.86 -5.34
C SER A 131 -14.26 -11.02 -4.07
N ARG A 132 -13.31 -11.04 -3.13
CA ARG A 132 -13.35 -10.25 -1.90
C ARG A 132 -12.71 -8.87 -2.03
N GLY A 133 -12.08 -8.56 -3.18
CA GLY A 133 -11.44 -7.26 -3.46
C GLY A 133 -10.00 -7.11 -2.97
N TYR A 134 -9.36 -8.19 -2.50
CA TYR A 134 -7.98 -8.19 -1.99
C TYR A 134 -6.92 -8.42 -3.07
N ALA A 135 -7.30 -8.98 -4.22
CA ALA A 135 -6.39 -9.25 -5.34
C ALA A 135 -7.05 -8.91 -6.68
N GLU A 136 -6.24 -8.61 -7.69
CA GLU A 136 -6.67 -8.49 -9.08
C GLU A 136 -5.85 -9.43 -9.95
N ILE A 137 -6.53 -10.25 -10.74
CA ILE A 137 -5.90 -11.17 -11.69
C ILE A 137 -5.98 -10.55 -13.08
N ASP A 138 -4.89 -10.61 -13.85
CA ASP A 138 -4.88 -10.08 -15.22
C ASP A 138 -5.81 -10.88 -16.16
N GLN A 139 -6.14 -10.28 -17.31
CA GLN A 139 -7.07 -10.88 -18.27
C GLN A 139 -6.60 -12.25 -18.78
N GLU A 140 -5.28 -12.47 -18.84
CA GLU A 140 -4.69 -13.74 -19.25
C GLU A 140 -4.67 -14.80 -18.14
N GLY A 141 -4.99 -14.43 -16.88
CA GLY A 141 -4.95 -15.34 -15.74
C GLY A 141 -3.54 -15.82 -15.39
N LYS A 142 -2.51 -15.03 -15.72
CA LYS A 142 -1.09 -15.36 -15.51
C LYS A 142 -0.45 -14.54 -14.41
N ARG A 143 -0.96 -13.34 -14.15
CA ARG A 143 -0.41 -12.41 -13.16
C ARG A 143 -1.49 -11.97 -12.18
N VAL A 144 -1.03 -11.57 -11.01
CA VAL A 144 -1.86 -11.04 -9.93
C VAL A 144 -1.19 -9.82 -9.32
N LYS A 145 -1.98 -8.80 -8.96
CA LYS A 145 -1.54 -7.68 -8.13
C LYS A 145 -2.46 -7.54 -6.92
N LEU A 146 -2.09 -6.66 -6.00
CA LEU A 146 -2.96 -6.30 -4.88
C LEU A 146 -4.20 -5.57 -5.37
N GLY A 147 -5.35 -5.94 -4.81
CA GLY A 147 -6.60 -5.25 -5.04
C GLY A 147 -6.74 -4.00 -4.17
N PRO A 148 -7.77 -3.17 -4.41
CA PRO A 148 -7.95 -1.91 -3.70
C PRO A 148 -8.12 -2.11 -2.20
N ARG A 149 -8.89 -3.12 -1.75
CA ARG A 149 -9.10 -3.35 -0.31
C ARG A 149 -7.82 -3.70 0.43
N ALA A 150 -6.93 -4.50 -0.18
CA ALA A 150 -5.63 -4.78 0.41
C ALA A 150 -4.79 -3.49 0.55
N SER A 151 -4.93 -2.55 -0.38
CA SER A 151 -4.17 -1.29 -0.36
C SER A 151 -4.66 -0.31 0.71
N PHE A 152 -5.93 -0.39 1.13
CA PHE A 152 -6.54 0.52 2.11
C PHE A 152 -6.70 -0.08 3.51
N GLU A 153 -6.96 -1.38 3.62
CA GLU A 153 -7.18 -2.04 4.92
C GLU A 153 -5.87 -2.46 5.60
N MET A 154 -4.74 -2.50 4.88
CA MET A 154 -3.46 -2.90 5.45
C MET A 154 -2.61 -1.69 5.79
N ASP A 155 -2.27 -1.56 7.07
CA ASP A 155 -1.17 -0.71 7.52
C ASP A 155 0.15 -1.43 7.17
N TYR A 156 0.66 -1.14 5.98
CA TYR A 156 1.92 -1.72 5.49
C TYR A 156 3.11 -1.35 6.38
N GLU A 157 3.11 -0.16 7.00
CA GLU A 157 4.22 0.31 7.84
C GLU A 157 4.30 -0.52 9.13
N SER A 158 3.17 -0.66 9.84
CA SER A 158 3.07 -1.55 11.00
C SER A 158 3.39 -3.00 10.63
N PHE A 159 2.85 -3.48 9.51
CA PHE A 159 3.04 -4.84 9.03
C PHE A 159 4.52 -5.17 8.77
N PHE A 160 5.26 -4.30 8.08
CA PHE A 160 6.69 -4.54 7.80
C PHE A 160 7.58 -4.30 9.03
N SER A 161 7.20 -3.39 9.93
CA SER A 161 7.90 -3.19 11.20
C SER A 161 7.83 -4.44 12.10
N GLU A 162 6.67 -5.10 12.14
CA GLU A 162 6.49 -6.37 12.84
C GLU A 162 7.30 -7.52 12.21
N LEU A 163 7.39 -7.58 10.87
CA LEU A 163 8.23 -8.57 10.20
C LEU A 163 9.73 -8.36 10.47
N GLY A 164 10.23 -7.12 10.43
CA GLY A 164 11.65 -6.83 10.70
C GLY A 164 12.05 -7.09 12.15
N THR A 165 11.12 -6.93 13.10
CA THR A 165 11.35 -7.26 14.51
C THR A 165 11.23 -8.76 14.80
N ALA A 166 10.45 -9.52 14.01
CA ALA A 166 10.39 -10.98 14.11
C ALA A 166 11.71 -11.66 13.69
N GLU A 167 12.38 -11.17 12.64
CA GLU A 167 13.69 -11.69 12.21
C GLU A 167 14.80 -11.41 13.24
N SER A 168 14.67 -10.35 14.03
CA SER A 168 15.65 -9.98 15.07
C SER A 168 15.55 -10.81 16.36
N ARG A 169 14.53 -11.68 16.49
CA ARG A 169 14.33 -12.56 17.65
C ARG A 169 14.83 -13.99 17.46
N GLU A 170 15.28 -14.33 16.25
CA GLU A 170 15.86 -15.63 15.92
C GLU A 170 17.37 -15.60 15.67
N SER A 171 18.05 -14.49 15.99
CA SER A 171 19.53 -14.36 15.96
C SER A 171 20.14 -14.35 17.35
#